data_AF-A0A1I8JMV6-F1
#
_entry.id   AF-A0A1I8JMV6-F1
#
_cell.length_a   1.000
_cell.length_b   1.000
_cell.length_c   1.000
_cell.angle_alpha   90.00
_cell.angle_beta   90.00
_cell.angle_gamma   90.00
#
_symmetry.space_group_name_H-M   'P 1'
#
loop_
_entity.id
_entity.type
_entity.pdbx_description
1 polymer ?
#
loop_
_entity_poly.entity_id
_entity_poly.type
_entity_poly.pdbx_seq_one_letter_code
_entity_poly.pdbx_strand_id
1 'polypeptide(L)'
;MTAETAAAAAELTEAEKLDCRRDVQRPGGEHGGCCRRGDEENGVAEAFVELFEYRSCVRIWEETTRWIRYEQCSEACGERWSRPHVSALSFHSIIHFRRQLELGIIRLDAGGVDTFN
;
A
#
# COMPACT_ATOMS: atom_id res chain seq x y z
N MET A 1 29.67 4.86 27.23
CA MET A 1 28.89 4.08 26.25
C MET A 1 27.53 3.76 26.85
N THR A 2 26.63 4.73 26.86
CA THR A 2 25.22 4.54 27.22
C THR A 2 24.40 5.07 26.06
N ALA A 3 23.45 4.23 25.63
CA ALA A 3 22.74 4.28 24.36
C ALA A 3 21.98 5.60 24.13
N GLU A 4 21.94 5.98 22.85
CA GLU A 4 21.07 6.99 22.27
C GLU A 4 19.60 6.72 22.64
N THR A 5 18.99 7.64 23.38
CA THR A 5 17.54 7.80 23.44
C THR A 5 17.13 8.81 22.37
N ALA A 6 16.85 8.28 21.18
CA ALA A 6 16.33 9.05 20.07
C ALA A 6 14.86 9.44 20.28
N ALA A 7 14.57 10.66 19.84
CA ALA A 7 13.28 11.14 19.34
C ALA A 7 12.14 11.29 20.35
N ALA A 8 12.26 12.32 21.17
CA ALA A 8 11.11 13.14 21.52
C ALA A 8 10.57 13.83 20.27
N ALA A 9 9.50 13.29 19.69
CA ALA A 9 8.61 14.04 18.81
C ALA A 9 7.25 13.33 18.78
N ALA A 10 6.25 13.97 19.40
CA ALA A 10 5.02 14.35 18.71
C ALA A 10 3.93 14.64 19.72
N GLU A 11 3.67 15.93 19.93
CA GLU A 11 2.30 16.38 20.02
C GLU A 11 1.94 16.98 18.67
N LEU A 12 1.17 16.25 17.87
CA LEU A 12 0.42 16.79 16.75
C LEU A 12 -1.03 16.37 16.94
N THR A 13 -1.88 17.38 16.83
CA THR A 13 -3.28 17.45 17.21
C THR A 13 -4.17 16.53 16.40
N GLU A 14 -5.26 16.07 17.01
CA GLU A 14 -6.35 15.14 16.60
C GLU A 14 -6.92 15.19 15.15
N ALA A 15 -6.37 16.00 14.23
CA ALA A 15 -6.77 16.06 12.81
C ALA A 15 -6.12 14.95 11.94
N GLU A 16 -5.11 14.23 12.43
CA GLU A 16 -4.39 13.19 11.69
C GLU A 16 -5.01 11.78 11.80
N LYS A 17 -6.20 11.65 12.39
CA LYS A 17 -7.01 10.41 12.34
C LYS A 17 -7.71 10.24 10.98
N LEU A 18 -6.97 10.38 9.88
CA LEU A 18 -7.46 9.92 8.58
C LEU A 18 -7.42 8.39 8.58
N ASP A 19 -8.58 7.79 8.85
CA ASP A 19 -8.84 6.37 8.60
C ASP A 19 -8.99 6.17 7.10
N CYS A 20 -7.91 5.71 6.46
CA CYS A 20 -7.81 5.56 5.01
C CYS A 20 -8.88 4.64 4.39
N ARG A 21 -9.53 3.78 5.20
CA ARG A 21 -10.65 2.95 4.71
C ARG A 21 -11.85 3.80 4.29
N ARG A 22 -12.00 5.01 4.84
CA ARG A 22 -13.15 5.87 4.58
C ARG A 22 -13.03 6.62 3.25
N ASP A 23 -11.82 6.90 2.78
CA ASP A 23 -11.58 7.62 1.53
C ASP A 23 -11.70 6.73 0.27
N VAL A 24 -11.71 5.40 0.43
CA VAL A 24 -11.90 4.44 -0.67
C VAL A 24 -13.39 4.10 -0.90
N GLN A 25 -14.30 4.47 0.02
CA GLN A 25 -15.72 4.20 -0.14
C GLN A 25 -16.37 5.19 -1.14
N ARG A 26 -16.35 4.78 -2.42
CA ARG A 26 -16.98 5.40 -3.60
C ARG A 26 -18.32 6.11 -3.33
N PRO A 27 -18.64 7.23 -4.02
CA PRO A 27 -20.01 7.48 -4.43
C PRO A 27 -20.34 6.59 -5.64
N GLY A 28 -21.35 5.75 -5.48
CA GLY A 28 -21.98 5.03 -6.59
C GLY A 28 -22.69 6.01 -7.53
N GLY A 29 -22.63 5.71 -8.83
CA GLY A 29 -23.37 6.39 -9.88
C GLY A 29 -23.28 5.56 -11.15
N GLU A 30 -24.42 4.99 -11.52
CA GLU A 30 -24.64 4.18 -12.72
C GLU A 30 -24.30 4.95 -14.01
N HIS A 31 -23.90 4.22 -15.05
CA HIS A 31 -24.13 4.45 -16.48
C HIS A 31 -22.89 4.06 -17.32
N GLY A 32 -23.12 3.14 -18.25
CA GLY A 32 -22.14 2.76 -19.26
C GLY A 32 -21.81 3.92 -20.21
N GLY A 33 -20.62 3.87 -20.80
CA GLY A 33 -20.27 4.79 -21.88
C GLY A 33 -18.77 4.91 -22.10
N CYS A 34 -18.34 4.55 -23.30
CA CYS A 34 -17.02 4.77 -23.86
C CYS A 34 -16.64 6.27 -23.83
N CYS A 35 -15.56 6.63 -23.13
CA CYS A 35 -14.89 7.91 -23.31
C CYS A 35 -13.58 7.69 -24.08
N ARG A 36 -13.63 7.74 -25.41
CA ARG A 36 -12.48 8.23 -26.20
C ARG A 36 -12.71 9.70 -26.53
N ARG A 37 -12.01 10.61 -25.85
CA ARG A 37 -11.06 11.56 -26.45
C ARG A 37 -10.51 12.53 -25.40
N GLY A 38 -9.17 12.62 -25.41
CA GLY A 38 -8.33 13.80 -25.17
C GLY A 38 -8.71 14.77 -24.07
N ASP A 39 -7.94 14.75 -22.98
CA ASP A 39 -7.10 15.87 -22.56
C ASP A 39 -5.92 15.33 -21.73
N GLU A 40 -4.71 15.80 -22.02
CA GLU A 40 -3.49 15.51 -21.25
C GLU A 40 -3.56 16.24 -19.91
N GLU A 41 -4.22 15.64 -18.92
CA GLU A 41 -3.74 15.75 -17.55
C GLU A 41 -2.93 14.49 -17.29
N ASN A 42 -1.63 14.65 -17.04
CA ASN A 42 -0.79 13.62 -16.45
C ASN A 42 -1.27 13.38 -15.00
N GLY A 43 -2.51 12.93 -14.87
CA GLY A 43 -3.14 12.50 -13.64
C GLY A 43 -2.51 11.18 -13.27
N VAL A 44 -1.33 11.23 -12.68
CA VAL A 44 -0.75 10.09 -11.98
C VAL A 44 -1.78 9.72 -10.91
N ALA A 45 -2.56 8.67 -11.17
CA ALA A 45 -3.52 8.17 -10.22
C ALA A 45 -2.76 7.82 -8.94
N GLU A 46 -3.26 8.29 -7.80
CA GLU A 46 -2.65 7.94 -6.52
C GLU A 46 -2.83 6.45 -6.27
N ALA A 47 -1.71 5.73 -6.25
CA ALA A 47 -1.72 4.30 -6.01
C ALA A 47 -1.91 4.04 -4.51
N PHE A 48 -2.92 3.23 -4.20
CA PHE A 48 -3.01 2.55 -2.92
C PHE A 48 -2.36 1.17 -3.04
N VAL A 49 -1.45 0.85 -2.13
CA VAL A 49 -0.73 -0.43 -2.13
C VAL A 49 -0.90 -1.09 -0.76
N GLU A 50 -1.21 -2.38 -0.75
CA GLU A 50 -1.32 -3.22 0.44
C GLU A 50 -0.38 -4.41 0.32
N LEU A 51 0.31 -4.75 1.41
CA LEU A 51 1.15 -5.93 1.55
C LEU A 51 0.48 -6.93 2.47
N PHE A 52 0.31 -8.14 1.96
CA PHE A 52 -0.18 -9.28 2.70
C PHE A 52 0.91 -10.34 2.83
N GLU A 53 1.08 -10.87 4.04
CA GLU A 53 1.95 -12.00 4.30
C GLU A 53 1.12 -13.25 4.64
N TYR A 54 1.52 -14.38 4.07
CA TYR A 54 0.85 -15.65 4.35
C TYR A 54 1.40 -16.28 5.63
N ARG A 55 0.52 -16.45 6.62
CA ARG A 55 0.84 -17.18 7.85
C ARG A 55 0.48 -18.65 7.72
N SER A 56 1.49 -19.50 7.49
CA SER A 56 1.30 -20.94 7.28
C SER A 56 0.71 -21.69 8.48
N CYS A 57 0.97 -21.24 9.70
CA CYS A 57 0.45 -21.87 10.92
C CYS A 57 -1.07 -21.76 11.07
N VAL A 58 -1.65 -20.62 10.67
CA VAL A 58 -3.10 -20.34 10.77
C VAL A 58 -3.78 -20.38 9.38
N ARG A 59 -3.00 -20.50 8.30
CA ARG A 59 -3.43 -20.54 6.89
C ARG A 59 -4.24 -19.33 6.45
N ILE A 60 -3.85 -18.15 6.93
CA ILE A 60 -4.51 -16.88 6.63
C ILE A 60 -3.52 -15.90 6.01
N TRP A 61 -4.05 -15.00 5.18
CA TRP A 61 -3.34 -13.83 4.71
C TRP A 61 -3.60 -12.69 5.69
N GLU A 62 -2.54 -12.14 6.25
CA GLU A 62 -2.60 -11.01 7.18
C GLU A 62 -2.01 -9.77 6.51
N GLU A 63 -2.72 -8.65 6.62
CA GLU A 63 -2.23 -7.35 6.14
C GLU A 63 -1.11 -6.86 7.08
N THR A 64 0.08 -6.66 6.55
CA THR A 64 1.25 -6.26 7.35
C THR A 64 1.58 -4.80 7.17
N THR A 65 1.43 -4.27 5.96
CA THR A 65 1.84 -2.89 5.62
C THR A 65 0.97 -2.33 4.50
N ARG A 66 0.74 -1.02 4.51
CA ARG A 66 0.03 -0.31 3.46
C ARG A 66 0.70 1.03 3.12
N TRP A 67 0.47 1.51 1.90
CA TRP A 67 1.04 2.76 1.40
C TRP A 67 -0.03 3.63 0.72
N ILE A 68 -0.14 4.87 1.21
CA ILE A 68 -0.82 6.00 0.54
C ILE A 68 0.11 7.20 0.71
N ARG A 69 1.00 7.41 -0.27
CA ARG A 69 2.16 8.33 -0.21
C ARG A 69 3.19 7.96 0.87
N TYR A 70 2.76 7.63 2.09
CA TYR A 70 3.56 7.20 3.23
C TYR A 70 3.25 5.76 3.63
N GLU A 71 4.19 5.12 4.30
CA GLU A 71 4.09 3.76 4.83
C GLU A 71 3.43 3.75 6.21
N GLN A 72 2.57 2.76 6.42
CA GLN A 72 2.00 2.41 7.72
C GLN A 72 2.10 0.89 7.90
N CYS A 73 2.70 0.46 8.99
CA CYS A 73 2.85 -0.95 9.34
C CYS A 73 1.84 -1.32 10.42
N SER A 74 1.32 -2.55 10.38
CA SER A 74 0.48 -3.06 11.46
C SER A 74 1.32 -3.32 12.71
N GLU A 75 0.84 -2.87 13.86
CA GLU A 75 1.47 -3.16 15.15
C GLU A 75 1.27 -4.65 15.50
N ALA A 76 2.15 -5.21 16.34
CA ALA A 76 2.22 -6.64 16.64
C ALA A 76 0.92 -7.28 17.23
N CYS A 77 -0.08 -6.47 17.55
CA CYS A 77 -1.39 -6.92 18.04
C CYS A 77 -2.54 -6.70 17.05
N GLY A 78 -2.27 -6.27 15.81
CA GLY A 78 -3.25 -6.19 14.72
C GLY A 78 -4.34 -5.11 14.86
N GLU A 79 -4.46 -4.45 16.01
CA GLU A 79 -5.51 -3.47 16.26
C GLU A 79 -5.15 -2.03 15.85
N ARG A 80 -3.87 -1.74 15.61
CA ARG A 80 -3.39 -0.38 15.37
C ARG A 80 -2.36 -0.30 14.26
N TRP A 81 -2.49 0.74 13.45
CA TRP A 81 -1.51 1.13 12.45
C TRP A 81 -0.48 2.08 13.06
N SER A 82 0.78 1.92 12.66
CA SER A 82 1.83 2.88 13.01
C SER A 82 1.55 4.26 12.41
N ARG A 83 2.27 5.27 12.92
CA ARG A 83 2.22 6.60 12.31
C ARG A 83 2.73 6.56 10.86
N PRO A 84 2.13 7.35 9.96
CA PRO A 84 2.62 7.45 8.60
C PRO A 84 4.08 7.90 8.61
N HIS A 85 4.94 7.15 7.92
CA HIS A 85 6.37 7.45 7.83
C HIS A 85 6.90 7.20 6.41
N VAL A 86 8.10 7.72 6.13
CA VAL A 86 8.76 7.49 4.84
C VAL A 86 9.37 6.09 4.85
N SER A 87 9.10 5.31 3.80
CA SER A 87 9.64 3.96 3.64
C SER A 87 11.16 3.93 3.63
N ALA A 88 11.72 3.03 4.43
CA ALA A 88 13.15 2.74 4.45
C ALA A 88 13.38 1.29 4.01
N LEU A 89 13.78 1.11 2.75
CA LEU A 89 14.08 -0.21 2.21
C LEU A 89 15.56 -0.57 2.42
N SER A 90 15.81 -1.83 2.78
CA SER A 90 17.17 -2.36 2.87
C SER A 90 17.83 -2.44 1.48
N PHE A 91 19.15 -2.28 1.41
CA PHE A 91 19.88 -2.49 0.16
C PHE A 91 19.68 -3.90 -0.42
N HIS A 92 19.63 -4.91 0.46
CA HIS A 92 19.47 -6.31 0.06
C HIS A 92 18.12 -6.56 -0.63
N SER A 93 17.03 -6.00 -0.11
CA SER A 93 15.70 -6.16 -0.69
C SER A 93 15.61 -5.54 -2.09
N ILE A 94 16.26 -4.41 -2.33
CA ILE A 94 16.29 -3.76 -3.66
C ILE A 94 17.05 -4.63 -4.68
N ILE A 95 18.21 -5.16 -4.31
CA ILE A 95 18.99 -6.04 -5.20
C ILE A 95 18.22 -7.33 -5.50
N HIS A 96 17.58 -7.91 -4.48
CA HIS A 96 16.74 -9.09 -4.67
C HIS A 96 15.55 -8.78 -5.59
N PHE A 97 14.86 -7.66 -5.36
CA PHE A 97 13.73 -7.24 -6.18
C PHE A 97 14.11 -7.04 -7.65
N ARG A 98 15.24 -6.39 -7.93
CA ARG A 98 15.75 -6.25 -9.30
C ARG A 98 15.95 -7.62 -9.98
N ARG A 99 16.54 -8.59 -9.28
CA ARG A 99 16.70 -9.95 -9.83
C ARG A 99 15.35 -10.61 -10.12
N GLN A 100 14.35 -10.39 -9.27
CA GLN A 100 12.99 -10.91 -9.51
C GLN A 100 12.31 -10.23 -10.70
N LEU A 101 12.61 -8.96 -11.01
CA LEU A 101 12.14 -8.33 -12.24
C LEU A 101 12.87 -8.87 -13.50
N GLU A 102 14.14 -9.21 -13.38
CA GLU A 102 14.93 -9.75 -14.51
C GLU A 102 14.59 -11.22 -14.82
N LEU A 103 14.29 -12.03 -13.80
CA LEU A 103 14.08 -13.48 -13.93
C LEU A 103 12.62 -13.91 -13.76
N GLY A 104 11.79 -13.06 -13.18
CA GLY A 104 10.41 -13.38 -12.85
C GLY A 104 9.47 -13.32 -14.05
N ILE A 105 8.23 -13.72 -13.80
CA ILE A 105 7.16 -13.68 -14.79
C ILE A 105 6.53 -12.28 -14.72
N ILE A 106 6.64 -11.52 -15.81
CA ILE A 106 5.99 -10.21 -15.95
C ILE A 106 4.81 -10.37 -16.93
N ARG A 107 3.59 -10.09 -16.46
CA ARG A 107 2.39 -10.07 -17.29
C ARG A 107 1.85 -8.63 -17.35
N LEU A 108 1.97 -8.01 -18.52
CA LEU A 108 1.43 -6.68 -18.82
C LEU A 108 0.14 -6.82 -19.62
N ASP A 109 -0.78 -5.86 -19.46
CA ASP A 109 -2.08 -5.83 -20.17
C ASP A 109 -2.88 -7.14 -20.02
N ALA A 110 -2.93 -7.66 -18.78
CA ALA A 110 -3.79 -8.79 -18.48
C ALA A 110 -5.25 -8.34 -18.57
N GLY A 111 -5.92 -8.67 -19.68
CA GLY A 111 -7.37 -8.53 -19.81
C GLY A 111 -8.06 -9.35 -18.72
N GLY A 112 -8.49 -8.67 -17.65
CA GLY A 112 -9.19 -9.27 -16.52
C GLY A 112 -10.61 -9.66 -16.96
N VAL A 113 -10.75 -10.89 -17.45
CA VAL A 113 -12.01 -11.61 -17.36
C VAL A 113 -11.75 -12.73 -16.37
N ASP A 114 -12.14 -12.47 -15.13
CA ASP A 114 -12.15 -13.47 -14.09
C ASP A 114 -13.31 -14.43 -14.40
N THR A 115 -13.08 -15.48 -15.19
CA THR A 115 -14.01 -16.62 -15.27
C THR A 115 -13.87 -17.44 -14.00
N PHE A 116 -14.38 -16.93 -12.88
CA PHE A 116 -14.85 -17.79 -11.80
C PHE A 116 -16.31 -18.11 -12.12
N ASN A 117 -16.56 -19.39 -12.41
CA ASN A 117 -17.84 -20.04 -12.72
C ASN A 117 -19.11 -19.27 -12.30
#